data_AF-A0A0R1GRS0-F1
#
_entry.id   AF-A0A0R1GRS0-F1
#
_cell.length_a   1.000
_cell.length_b   1.000
_cell.length_c   1.000
_cell.angle_alpha   90.00
_cell.angle_beta   90.00
_cell.angle_gamma   90.00
#
_symmetry.space_group_name_H-M   'P 1'
#
loop_
_entity.id
_entity.type
_entity.pdbx_description
1 polymer ?
#
loop_
_entity_poly.entity_id
_entity_poly.type
_entity_poly.pdbx_seq_one_letter_code
_entity_poly.pdbx_strand_id
1 'polypeptide(L)'
;MTKRINVLYISLTGNTKHFMGRLADYFATQAIVLKAINVKENPEPTTLTDPFVAFLPTFLKGGNGVDNGYTEILTNKLGTYLDFAQNYQHCYGIIGSGNRNFNKQFALTAKQYAERFGFPYLTDFELRGTKSDVPRIANIILKQCTAFTAQEA
;
A
#
# COMPACT_ATOMS: atom_id res chain seq x y z
N MET A 1 -17.14 -11.00 16.96
CA MET A 1 -15.99 -11.34 16.11
C MET A 1 -15.05 -10.15 16.07
N THR A 2 -13.75 -10.34 16.25
CA THR A 2 -12.76 -9.26 16.16
C THR A 2 -12.59 -8.85 14.70
N LYS A 3 -12.79 -7.57 14.38
CA LYS A 3 -12.61 -7.05 13.02
C LYS A 3 -11.13 -7.12 12.63
N ARG A 4 -10.84 -7.59 11.41
CA ARG A 4 -9.48 -7.76 10.89
C ARG A 4 -9.28 -6.90 9.64
N ILE A 5 -8.10 -6.31 9.50
CA ILE A 5 -7.65 -5.61 8.30
C ILE A 5 -6.38 -6.29 7.80
N ASN A 6 -6.40 -6.78 6.56
CA ASN A 6 -5.23 -7.36 5.91
C ASN A 6 -4.50 -6.28 5.09
N VAL A 7 -3.17 -6.30 5.16
CA VAL A 7 -2.30 -5.36 4.47
C VAL A 7 -1.18 -6.11 3.74
N LEU A 8 -0.99 -5.79 2.46
CA LEU A 8 0.18 -6.20 1.69
C LEU A 8 1.08 -4.98 1.52
N TYR A 9 2.37 -5.06 1.85
CA TYR A 9 3.26 -3.92 1.71
C TYR A 9 4.69 -4.31 1.40
N ILE A 10 5.47 -3.35 0.91
CA ILE A 10 6.93 -3.47 0.84
C ILE A 10 7.59 -2.33 1.62
N SER A 11 8.65 -2.65 2.35
CA SER A 11 9.46 -1.66 3.06
C SER A 11 10.95 -1.97 2.93
N LEU A 12 11.66 -1.18 2.12
CA LEU A 12 13.09 -1.38 1.88
C LEU A 12 13.95 -0.81 3.01
N THR A 13 13.71 0.45 3.38
CA THR A 13 14.49 1.25 4.35
C THR A 13 13.79 1.49 5.68
N GLY A 14 12.58 0.94 5.88
CA GLY A 14 11.89 0.95 7.18
C GLY A 14 10.79 1.99 7.34
N ASN A 15 10.67 3.00 6.46
CA ASN A 15 9.63 4.03 6.55
C ASN A 15 8.21 3.44 6.54
N THR A 16 7.88 2.61 5.54
CA THR A 16 6.57 1.96 5.44
C THR A 16 6.36 0.98 6.61
N LYS A 17 7.39 0.23 7.02
CA LYS A 17 7.33 -0.67 8.19
C LYS A 17 7.03 0.10 9.48
N HIS A 18 7.63 1.27 9.66
CA HIS A 18 7.35 2.14 10.81
C HIS A 18 5.91 2.68 10.78
N PHE A 19 5.42 3.07 9.60
CA PHE A 19 4.01 3.46 9.44
C PHE A 19 3.06 2.29 9.78
N MET A 20 3.37 1.07 9.32
CA MET A 20 2.57 -0.13 9.64
C MET A 20 2.47 -0.39 11.14
N GLY A 21 3.56 -0.24 11.89
CA GLY A 21 3.55 -0.40 13.35
C GLY A 21 2.58 0.57 14.02
N ARG A 22 2.68 1.88 13.70
CA ARG A 22 1.78 2.89 14.27
C ARG A 22 0.32 2.71 13.84
N LEU A 23 0.09 2.23 12.62
CA LEU A 23 -1.25 1.92 12.14
C LEU A 23 -1.85 0.72 12.88
N ALA A 24 -1.04 -0.31 13.17
CA ALA A 24 -1.45 -1.44 13.98
C ALA A 24 -1.80 -1.01 15.41
N ASP A 25 -0.95 -0.17 16.04
CA ASP A 25 -1.22 0.38 17.38
C ASP A 25 -2.55 1.16 17.40
N TYR A 26 -2.79 2.01 16.39
CA TYR A 26 -4.03 2.77 16.27
C TYR A 26 -5.24 1.85 16.10
N PHE A 27 -5.18 0.85 15.23
CA PHE A 27 -6.28 -0.11 15.07
C PHE A 27 -6.53 -0.94 16.33
N ALA A 28 -5.49 -1.28 17.10
CA ALA A 28 -5.65 -1.98 18.37
C ALA A 28 -6.49 -1.18 19.38
N THR A 29 -6.37 0.16 19.40
CA THR A 29 -7.24 1.03 20.24
C THR A 29 -8.72 0.94 19.87
N GLN A 30 -9.04 0.44 18.67
CA GLN A 30 -10.40 0.25 18.16
C GLN A 30 -10.82 -1.23 18.15
N ALA A 31 -10.07 -2.11 18.83
CA ALA A 31 -10.27 -3.56 18.81
C ALA A 31 -10.25 -4.17 17.39
N ILE A 32 -9.44 -3.58 16.49
CA ILE A 32 -9.21 -4.06 15.12
C ILE A 32 -7.81 -4.66 15.05
N VAL A 33 -7.69 -5.86 14.49
CA VAL A 33 -6.41 -6.53 14.28
C VAL A 33 -5.89 -6.24 12.88
N LEU A 34 -4.69 -5.66 12.78
CA LEU A 34 -3.98 -5.49 11.52
C LEU A 34 -3.06 -6.69 11.27
N LYS A 35 -3.27 -7.39 10.15
CA LYS A 35 -2.39 -8.47 9.66
C LYS A 35 -1.62 -7.95 8.45
N ALA A 36 -0.32 -7.72 8.60
CA ALA A 36 0.53 -7.19 7.54
C ALA A 36 1.48 -8.26 6.97
N ILE A 37 1.61 -8.32 5.65
CA ILE A 37 2.65 -9.10 4.96
C ILE A 37 3.64 -8.12 4.32
N ASN A 38 4.89 -8.17 4.78
CA ASN A 38 6.00 -7.47 4.13
C ASN A 38 6.57 -8.36 3.03
N VAL A 39 6.37 -8.02 1.76
CA VAL A 39 6.87 -8.82 0.63
C VAL A 39 8.40 -8.82 0.51
N LYS A 40 9.10 -7.88 1.18
CA LYS A 40 10.56 -7.95 1.28
C LYS A 40 10.99 -9.16 2.13
N GLU A 41 10.25 -9.44 3.20
CA GLU A 41 10.52 -10.51 4.15
C GLU A 41 9.86 -11.83 3.72
N ASN A 42 8.83 -11.76 2.86
CA ASN A 42 8.11 -12.89 2.29
C ASN A 42 8.11 -12.75 0.75
N PRO A 43 9.26 -13.00 0.09
CA PRO A 43 9.43 -12.69 -1.33
C PRO A 43 8.68 -13.64 -2.26
N GLU A 44 8.37 -14.85 -1.80
CA GLU A 44 7.58 -15.82 -2.57
C GLU A 44 6.09 -15.49 -2.46
N PRO A 45 5.40 -15.21 -3.58
CA PRO A 45 3.96 -14.94 -3.57
C PRO A 45 3.15 -16.13 -3.07
N THR A 46 2.14 -15.84 -2.25
CA THR A 46 1.08 -16.78 -1.89
C THR A 46 -0.26 -16.25 -2.37
N THR A 47 -1.25 -17.13 -2.51
CA THR A 47 -2.62 -16.73 -2.85
C THR A 47 -3.23 -15.96 -1.68
N LEU A 48 -3.83 -14.81 -1.97
CA LEU A 48 -4.54 -13.94 -1.04
C LEU A 48 -6.02 -13.97 -1.39
N THR A 49 -6.82 -14.68 -0.62
CA THR A 49 -8.28 -14.81 -0.83
C THR A 49 -9.09 -13.84 0.01
N ASP A 50 -8.50 -13.28 1.07
CA ASP A 50 -9.16 -12.30 1.93
C ASP A 50 -8.92 -10.88 1.39
N PRO A 51 -9.92 -9.97 1.45
CA PRO A 51 -9.74 -8.59 1.04
C PRO A 51 -8.58 -7.88 1.77
N PHE A 52 -7.78 -7.11 1.04
CA PHE A 52 -6.62 -6.41 1.57
C PHE A 52 -6.38 -5.03 0.94
N VAL A 53 -5.56 -4.20 1.60
CA VAL A 53 -5.03 -2.93 1.07
C VAL A 53 -3.54 -3.05 0.80
N ALA A 54 -3.06 -2.46 -0.29
CA ALA A 54 -1.65 -2.41 -0.63
C ALA A 54 -0.97 -1.11 -0.15
N PHE A 55 0.28 -1.19 0.29
CA PHE A 55 1.14 -0.04 0.60
C PHE A 55 2.44 -0.10 -0.20
N LEU A 56 2.70 0.93 -1.01
CA LEU A 56 3.81 0.95 -1.97
C LEU A 56 4.66 2.23 -1.82
N PRO A 57 5.90 2.14 -1.30
CA PRO A 57 6.85 3.23 -1.39
C PRO A 57 7.34 3.42 -2.83
N THR A 58 7.63 4.66 -3.20
CA THR A 58 8.09 5.01 -4.55
C THR A 58 9.60 4.92 -4.65
N PHE A 59 10.09 4.07 -5.56
CA PHE A 59 11.48 4.01 -5.99
C PHE A 59 11.50 4.00 -7.52
N LEU A 60 11.99 5.08 -8.12
CA LEU A 60 12.01 5.26 -9.57
C LEU A 60 13.45 5.44 -10.04
N LYS A 61 13.74 4.87 -11.21
CA LYS A 61 14.93 5.18 -12.00
C LYS A 61 14.51 5.97 -13.23
N GLY A 62 15.42 6.84 -13.66
CA GLY A 62 15.34 7.58 -14.90
C GLY A 62 15.43 9.07 -14.64
N GLY A 63 15.61 9.80 -15.73
CA GLY A 63 16.05 11.17 -15.72
C GLY A 63 17.55 11.24 -15.98
N ASN A 64 17.88 11.86 -17.10
CA ASN A 64 19.23 12.19 -17.57
C ASN A 64 19.60 13.64 -17.20
N GLY A 65 18.87 14.26 -16.27
CA GLY A 65 18.96 15.69 -15.96
C GLY A 65 18.10 16.59 -16.86
N VAL A 66 17.45 16.04 -17.90
CA VAL A 66 16.55 16.74 -18.83
C VAL A 66 15.13 16.18 -18.75
N ASP A 67 15.01 14.85 -18.69
CA ASP A 67 13.73 14.14 -18.59
C ASP A 67 13.39 13.70 -17.16
N ASN A 68 12.12 13.38 -16.92
CA ASN A 68 11.70 12.71 -15.70
C ASN A 68 11.76 11.19 -15.87
N GLY A 69 12.37 10.48 -14.92
CA GLY A 69 12.29 9.03 -14.82
C GLY A 69 11.01 8.54 -14.18
N TYR A 70 10.33 7.59 -14.82
CA TYR A 70 9.10 7.00 -14.32
C TYR A 70 9.14 5.47 -14.24
N THR A 71 10.32 4.88 -14.39
CA THR A 71 10.49 3.42 -14.33
C THR A 71 10.63 2.97 -12.88
N GLU A 72 9.70 2.14 -12.41
CA GLU A 72 9.80 1.49 -11.10
C GLU A 72 11.09 0.66 -10.99
N ILE A 73 11.76 0.77 -9.85
CA ILE A 73 12.85 -0.09 -9.44
C ILE A 73 12.67 -0.56 -8.00
N LEU A 74 13.29 -1.69 -7.65
CA LEU A 74 13.38 -2.24 -6.29
C LEU A 74 12.07 -2.73 -5.64
N THR A 75 10.92 -2.19 -6.03
CA THR A 75 9.61 -2.50 -5.44
C THR A 75 8.71 -3.40 -6.29
N ASN A 76 9.18 -3.81 -7.46
CA ASN A 76 8.43 -4.63 -8.43
C ASN A 76 7.90 -5.95 -7.84
N LYS A 77 8.52 -6.45 -6.76
CA LYS A 77 8.06 -7.64 -6.03
C LYS A 77 6.62 -7.49 -5.52
N LEU A 78 6.19 -6.28 -5.14
CA LEU A 78 4.79 -6.05 -4.76
C LEU A 78 3.86 -6.30 -5.97
N GLY A 79 4.25 -5.82 -7.15
CA GLY A 79 3.51 -6.06 -8.40
C GLY A 79 3.43 -7.54 -8.74
N THR A 80 4.55 -8.27 -8.64
CA THR A 80 4.56 -9.73 -8.81
C THR A 80 3.60 -10.44 -7.86
N TYR A 81 3.54 -9.98 -6.59
CA TYR A 81 2.62 -10.54 -5.59
C TYR A 81 1.15 -10.26 -5.93
N LEU A 82 0.86 -9.07 -6.46
CA LEU A 82 -0.49 -8.68 -6.91
C LEU A 82 -0.93 -9.46 -8.15
N ASP A 83 -0.05 -9.64 -9.14
CA ASP A 83 -0.33 -10.43 -10.35
C ASP A 83 -0.55 -11.92 -10.02
N PHE A 84 0.19 -12.46 -9.05
CA PHE A 84 0.15 -13.88 -8.70
C PHE A 84 -1.25 -14.31 -8.30
N ALA A 85 -1.74 -15.41 -8.90
CA ALA A 85 -3.07 -15.97 -8.66
C ALA A 85 -4.20 -14.93 -8.72
N GLN A 86 -4.02 -13.84 -9.47
CA GLN A 86 -4.97 -12.73 -9.56
C GLN A 86 -5.29 -12.08 -8.20
N ASN A 87 -4.33 -12.08 -7.27
CA ASN A 87 -4.47 -11.47 -5.94
C ASN A 87 -4.98 -10.01 -6.00
N TYR A 88 -4.64 -9.27 -7.05
CA TYR A 88 -5.13 -7.90 -7.26
C TYR A 88 -6.66 -7.77 -7.25
N GLN A 89 -7.41 -8.84 -7.56
CA GLN A 89 -8.88 -8.85 -7.51
C GLN A 89 -9.40 -8.68 -6.07
N HIS A 90 -8.64 -9.10 -5.06
CA HIS A 90 -8.97 -8.94 -3.64
C HIS A 90 -8.37 -7.66 -3.03
N CYS A 91 -7.68 -6.84 -3.83
CA CYS A 91 -7.11 -5.58 -3.39
C CYS A 91 -8.15 -4.46 -3.50
N TYR A 92 -8.65 -3.95 -2.38
CA TYR A 92 -9.66 -2.88 -2.39
C TYR A 92 -9.07 -1.48 -2.57
N GLY A 93 -7.75 -1.36 -2.70
CA GLY A 93 -7.07 -0.13 -3.06
C GLY A 93 -5.59 -0.11 -2.65
N ILE A 94 -4.89 0.94 -3.09
CA ILE A 94 -3.47 1.12 -2.84
C ILE A 94 -3.17 2.48 -2.20
N ILE A 95 -2.20 2.50 -1.29
CA ILE A 95 -1.70 3.70 -0.61
C ILE A 95 -0.23 3.90 -0.95
N GLY A 96 0.11 5.09 -1.42
CA GLY A 96 1.48 5.45 -1.79
C GLY A 96 2.30 6.01 -0.63
N SER A 97 3.59 5.69 -0.59
CA SER A 97 4.58 6.41 0.22
C SER A 97 5.64 7.03 -0.71
N GLY A 98 6.14 8.20 -0.35
CA GLY A 98 7.15 8.89 -1.13
C GLY A 98 7.82 10.03 -0.38
N ASN A 99 8.51 10.89 -1.12
CA ASN A 99 9.12 12.11 -0.62
C ASN A 99 8.71 13.27 -1.54
N ARG A 100 8.15 14.34 -0.97
CA ARG A 100 7.57 15.47 -1.72
C ARG A 100 8.62 16.27 -2.49
N ASN A 101 9.90 16.14 -2.13
CA ASN A 101 11.02 16.70 -2.90
C ASN A 101 11.08 16.16 -4.34
N PHE A 102 10.43 15.03 -4.61
CA PHE A 102 10.31 14.46 -5.95
C PHE A 102 9.08 14.98 -6.72
N ASN A 103 8.39 16.04 -6.26
CA ASN A 103 7.34 16.76 -7.00
C ASN A 103 6.35 15.84 -7.75
N LYS A 104 6.37 15.82 -9.10
CA LYS A 104 5.44 15.04 -9.94
C LYS A 104 5.60 13.53 -9.77
N GLN A 105 6.75 13.07 -9.28
CA GLN A 105 7.04 11.66 -9.01
C GLN A 105 6.58 11.23 -7.61
N PHE A 106 6.07 12.15 -6.76
CA PHE A 106 5.60 11.80 -5.44
C PHE A 106 4.43 10.79 -5.51
N ALA A 107 4.65 9.63 -4.84
CA ALA A 107 3.72 8.50 -4.79
C ALA A 107 3.34 7.91 -6.18
N LEU A 108 4.14 8.15 -7.21
CA LEU A 108 3.77 7.84 -8.59
C LEU A 108 3.57 6.34 -8.84
N THR A 109 4.40 5.48 -8.25
CA THR A 109 4.30 4.02 -8.48
C THR A 109 2.97 3.45 -8.01
N ALA A 110 2.40 3.98 -6.93
CA ALA A 110 1.07 3.58 -6.46
C ALA A 110 -0.04 3.98 -7.45
N LYS A 111 0.09 5.14 -8.11
CA LYS A 111 -0.85 5.57 -9.16
C LYS A 111 -0.73 4.69 -10.40
N GLN A 112 0.49 4.36 -10.82
CA GLN A 112 0.74 3.42 -11.91
C GLN A 112 0.13 2.04 -11.63
N TYR A 113 0.19 1.56 -10.38
CA TYR A 113 -0.41 0.28 -10.01
C TYR A 113 -1.94 0.35 -9.98
N ALA A 114 -2.52 1.45 -9.51
CA ALA A 114 -3.96 1.66 -9.57
C ALA A 114 -4.48 1.60 -11.02
N GLU A 115 -3.78 2.24 -11.96
CA GLU A 115 -4.10 2.17 -13.39
C GLU A 115 -3.93 0.75 -13.95
N ARG A 116 -2.80 0.10 -13.65
CA ARG A 116 -2.47 -1.23 -14.17
C ARG A 116 -3.47 -2.31 -13.72
N PHE A 117 -3.88 -2.29 -12.45
CA PHE A 117 -4.66 -3.37 -11.83
C PHE A 117 -6.14 -3.05 -11.64
N GLY A 118 -6.56 -1.80 -11.87
CA GLY A 118 -7.96 -1.38 -11.82
C GLY A 118 -8.53 -1.13 -10.42
N PHE A 119 -7.76 -1.34 -9.35
CA PHE A 119 -8.16 -0.95 -7.99
C PHE A 119 -7.87 0.55 -7.73
N PRO A 120 -8.60 1.21 -6.80
CA PRO A 120 -8.44 2.64 -6.58
C PRO A 120 -7.14 3.01 -5.86
N TYR A 121 -6.55 4.13 -6.27
CA TYR A 121 -5.56 4.84 -5.47
C TYR A 121 -6.27 5.59 -4.33
N LEU A 122 -6.01 5.21 -3.09
CA LEU A 122 -6.76 5.71 -1.93
C LEU A 122 -6.20 7.03 -1.41
N THR A 123 -4.88 7.09 -1.22
CA THR A 123 -4.17 8.27 -0.69
C THR A 123 -2.64 8.03 -0.66
N ASP A 124 -1.88 9.05 -0.30
CA ASP A 124 -0.46 9.00 0.06
C ASP A 124 -0.13 9.40 1.50
N PHE A 125 1.13 9.18 1.88
CA PHE A 125 1.83 9.83 2.99
C PHE A 125 3.32 10.01 2.65
N GLU A 126 3.99 10.93 3.35
CA GLU A 126 5.42 11.19 3.14
C GLU A 126 6.31 10.41 4.12
N LEU A 127 7.35 9.77 3.59
CA LEU A 127 8.34 8.98 4.34
C LEU A 127 7.66 8.01 5.31
N ARG A 128 7.89 8.19 6.61
CA ARG A 128 7.30 7.36 7.67
C ARG A 128 5.89 7.77 8.05
N GLY A 129 5.36 8.87 7.51
CA GLY A 129 4.08 9.50 7.83
C GLY A 129 4.12 10.38 9.08
N THR A 130 3.20 11.33 9.16
CA THR A 130 2.96 12.23 10.28
C THR A 130 2.01 11.61 11.32
N LYS A 131 1.75 12.33 12.43
CA LYS A 131 0.77 11.91 13.43
C LYS A 131 -0.67 11.94 12.90
N SER A 132 -0.98 12.86 11.99
CA SER A 132 -2.32 12.99 11.38
C SER A 132 -2.57 11.99 10.25
N ASP A 133 -1.50 11.46 9.63
CA ASP A 133 -1.64 10.46 8.57
C ASP A 133 -2.25 9.15 9.07
N VAL A 134 -1.89 8.69 10.27
CA VAL A 134 -2.38 7.42 10.82
C VAL A 134 -3.93 7.40 10.94
N PRO A 135 -4.59 8.31 11.69
CA PRO A 135 -6.04 8.29 11.80
C PRO A 135 -6.75 8.55 10.46
N ARG A 136 -6.20 9.45 9.62
CA ARG A 136 -6.75 9.75 8.29
C ARG A 136 -6.77 8.51 7.40
N ILE A 137 -5.63 7.81 7.31
CA ILE A 137 -5.49 6.61 6.48
C ILE A 137 -6.30 5.44 7.05
N ALA A 138 -6.32 5.26 8.37
CA ALA A 138 -7.14 4.23 9.02
C ALA A 138 -8.63 4.38 8.67
N ASN A 139 -9.17 5.62 8.72
CA ASN A 139 -10.56 5.88 8.37
C ASN A 139 -10.86 5.58 6.89
N ILE A 140 -9.93 5.92 5.98
CA ILE A 140 -10.05 5.60 4.55
C ILE A 140 -10.07 4.08 4.35
N ILE A 141 -9.15 3.35 4.99
CA ILE A 141 -9.09 1.88 4.92
C ILE A 141 -10.41 1.25 5.39
N LEU A 142 -10.95 1.71 6.52
CA LEU A 142 -12.20 1.15 7.06
C LEU A 142 -13.38 1.40 6.14
N LYS A 143 -13.50 2.62 5.60
CA LYS A 143 -14.55 2.97 4.65
C LYS A 143 -14.46 2.10 3.38
N GLN A 144 -13.25 1.97 2.83
CA GLN A 144 -13.04 1.26 1.58
C GLN A 144 -13.21 -0.25 1.72
N CYS A 145 -12.71 -0.83 2.82
CA CYS A 145 -12.89 -2.24 3.13
C CYS A 145 -14.39 -2.58 3.25
N THR A 146 -15.17 -1.77 3.97
CA THR A 146 -16.62 -1.96 4.08
C THR A 146 -17.32 -1.88 2.72
N ALA A 147 -16.98 -0.89 1.88
CA ALA A 147 -17.57 -0.76 0.55
C ALA A 147 -17.25 -1.96 -0.34
N PHE A 148 -16.02 -2.45 -0.32
CA PHE A 148 -15.58 -3.61 -1.09
C PHE A 148 -16.31 -4.89 -0.66
N THR A 149 -16.37 -5.17 0.64
CA THR A 149 -17.06 -6.37 1.16
C THR A 149 -18.56 -6.38 0.91
N ALA A 150 -19.19 -5.20 0.76
CA ALA A 150 -20.61 -5.09 0.45
C ALA A 150 -20.93 -5.34 -1.03
N GLN A 151 -19.93 -5.31 -1.92
CA GLN A 151 -20.10 -5.61 -3.35
C GLN A 151 -19.98 -7.12 -3.65
N GLU A 152 -19.35 -7.89 -2.75
CA GLU A 152 -19.19 -9.34 -2.85
C GLU A 152 -20.29 -10.14 -2.12
N ALA A 153 -21.15 -9.46 -1.36
CA ALA A 153 -22.26 -10.03 -0.61
C ALA A 153 -23.58 -9.96 -1.39
#